data_AF-A0AA51BD78-F1
#
_entry.id   AF-A0AA51BD78-F1
#
_cell.length_a   1.000
_cell.length_b   1.000
_cell.length_c   1.000
_cell.angle_alpha   90.00
_cell.angle_beta   90.00
_cell.angle_gamma   90.00
#
_symmetry.space_group_name_H-M   'P 1'
#
loop_
_entity.id
_entity.type
_entity.pdbx_description
1 polymer ?
#
loop_
_entity_poly.entity_id
_entity_poly.type
_entity_poly.pdbx_seq_one_letter_code
_entity_poly.pdbx_strand_id
1 'polypeptide(L)' 'ANICISFYQVNTGQAPTQLKKFEKTFNHLFWSPMGQFIVLANFGLTGGALAFVDANDFTIMNISDHY' A
#
# COMPACT_ATOMS: atom_id res chain seq x y z
N ALA A 1 -12.80 11.55 7.33
CA ALA A 1 -12.81 10.85 6.03
C ALA A 1 -12.23 9.46 6.22
N ASN A 2 -12.82 8.42 5.63
CA ASN A 2 -12.23 7.09 5.63
C ASN A 2 -11.11 7.08 4.58
N ILE A 3 -9.85 7.11 5.03
CA ILE A 3 -8.68 7.07 4.14
C ILE A 3 -8.44 5.60 3.81
N CYS A 4 -8.44 5.27 2.53
CA CYS A 4 -8.16 3.93 2.04
C CYS A 4 -7.18 3.99 0.87
N ILE A 5 -6.45 2.90 0.69
CA ILE A 5 -5.50 2.72 -0.41
C ILE A 5 -6.04 1.63 -1.32
N SER A 6 -6.25 1.97 -2.59
CA SER A 6 -6.74 1.05 -3.61
C SER A 6 -5.70 0.89 -4.71
N PHE A 7 -5.49 -0.36 -5.12
CA PHE A 7 -4.59 -0.75 -6.21
C PHE A 7 -5.39 -1.15 -7.44
N TYR A 8 -4.92 -0.69 -8.61
CA TYR A 8 -5.59 -0.90 -9.89
C TYR A 8 -4.61 -1.44 -10.92
N GLN A 9 -5.06 -2.39 -11.73
CA GLN A 9 -4.38 -2.83 -12.95
C GLN A 9 -4.83 -1.94 -14.11
N VAL A 10 -3.87 -1.50 -14.92
CA VAL A 10 -4.16 -0.77 -16.16
C VAL A 10 -3.65 -1.59 -17.33
N ASN A 11 -4.55 -1.95 -18.25
CA ASN A 11 -4.23 -2.65 -19.48
C ASN A 11 -4.59 -1.76 -20.67
N THR A 12 -3.76 -1.75 -21.72
CA THR A 12 -3.96 -0.90 -22.91
C THR A 12 -5.32 -1.18 -23.55
N GLY A 13 -6.11 -0.13 -23.78
CA GLY A 13 -7.43 -0.22 -24.40
C GLY A 13 -8.54 -0.79 -23.51
N GLN A 14 -8.28 -0.97 -22.22
CA GLN A 14 -9.27 -1.41 -21.23
C GLN A 14 -9.41 -0.36 -20.11
N ALA A 15 -10.58 -0.32 -19.48
CA ALA A 15 -10.76 0.46 -18.26
C ALA A 15 -9.90 -0.12 -17.12
N PRO A 16 -9.36 0.71 -16.20
CA PRO A 16 -8.65 0.21 -15.03
C PRO A 16 -9.52 -0.72 -14.17
N THR A 17 -8.93 -1.82 -13.71
CA THR A 17 -9.61 -2.80 -12.85
C THR A 17 -9.05 -2.73 -11.45
N GLN A 18 -9.90 -2.59 -10.44
CA GLN A 18 -9.47 -2.61 -9.04
C GLN A 18 -9.02 -4.02 -8.65
N LEU A 19 -7.80 -4.15 -8.15
CA LEU A 19 -7.22 -5.42 -7.70
C LEU A 19 -7.39 -5.62 -6.19
N LYS A 20 -7.10 -4.58 -5.41
CA LYS A 20 -7.11 -4.64 -3.93
C LYS A 20 -7.49 -3.30 -3.33
N LYS A 21 -8.15 -3.33 -2.17
CA LYS A 21 -8.40 -2.17 -1.33
C LYS A 21 -7.99 -2.49 0.10
N PHE A 22 -7.17 -1.64 0.70
CA PHE A 22 -6.85 -1.67 2.12
C PHE A 22 -7.64 -0.60 2.83
N GLU A 23 -8.44 -1.01 3.82
CA GLU A 23 -9.24 -0.10 4.66
C GLU A 23 -8.52 0.30 5.96
N LYS A 24 -7.32 -0.23 6.17
CA LYS A 24 -6.47 0.11 7.32
C LYS A 24 -5.90 1.52 7.14
N THR A 25 -5.77 2.28 8.22
CA THR A 25 -5.25 3.65 8.22
C THR A 25 -3.75 3.65 7.88
N PHE A 26 -3.44 3.67 6.60
CA PHE A 26 -2.14 4.06 6.06
C PHE A 26 -2.32 5.39 5.34
N ASN A 27 -1.45 6.35 5.61
CA ASN A 27 -1.53 7.71 5.07
C ASN A 27 -0.43 8.00 4.04
N HIS A 28 0.55 7.12 3.87
CA HIS A 28 1.58 7.21 2.83
C HIS A 28 1.80 5.86 2.13
N LEU A 29 2.23 5.94 0.88
CA LEU A 29 2.57 4.80 0.04
C LEU A 29 3.87 5.10 -0.71
N PHE A 30 4.80 4.15 -0.70
CA PHE A 30 6.04 4.21 -1.44
C PHE A 30 6.25 2.94 -2.26
N TRP A 31 6.38 3.08 -3.57
CA TRP A 31 6.76 1.97 -4.45
C TRP A 31 8.27 1.75 -4.41
N SER A 32 8.68 0.49 -4.37
CA SER A 32 10.05 0.13 -4.70
C SER A 32 10.34 0.50 -6.16
N PRO A 33 11.54 1.01 -6.50
CA PRO A 33 11.89 1.35 -7.88
C PRO A 33 11.76 0.17 -8.86
N MET A 34 11.90 -1.06 -8.37
CA MET A 34 11.76 -2.28 -9.16
C MET A 34 10.31 -2.76 -9.29
N GLY A 35 9.35 -2.08 -8.65
CA GLY A 35 7.92 -2.35 -8.76
C GLY A 35 7.39 -3.57 -8.01
N GLN A 36 8.26 -4.45 -7.47
CA GLN A 36 7.81 -5.66 -6.78
C GLN A 36 7.24 -5.38 -5.38
N PHE A 37 7.81 -4.41 -4.66
CA PHE A 37 7.43 -4.14 -3.27
C PHE A 37 6.82 -2.75 -3.11
N ILE A 38 5.94 -2.64 -2.12
CA ILE A 38 5.33 -1.39 -1.67
C ILE A 38 5.53 -1.28 -0.17
N VAL A 39 5.85 -0.09 0.31
CA VAL A 39 5.79 0.27 1.74
C VAL A 39 4.57 1.13 1.97
N LEU A 40 3.65 0.63 2.79
CA LEU A 40 2.54 1.42 3.32
C LEU A 40 2.96 1.96 4.68
N ALA A 41 2.86 3.27 4.87
CA ALA A 41 3.19 3.89 6.13
C ALA A 41 1.98 4.57 6.74
N ASN A 42 1.88 4.48 8.06
CA ASN A 42 0.99 5.29 8.86
C ASN A 42 1.85 6.14 9.79
N PHE A 43 2.07 7.41 9.48
CA PHE A 43 2.77 8.34 10.37
C PHE A 43 1.76 9.05 11.27
N GLY A 44 1.88 8.85 12.58
CA GLY A 44 1.12 9.56 13.61
C GLY A 44 2.02 10.43 14.48
N LEU A 45 1.42 11.31 15.30
CA LEU A 45 2.15 12.21 16.20
C LEU A 45 2.96 11.50 17.30
N THR A 46 2.63 10.24 17.59
CA THR A 46 3.22 9.45 18.70
C THR A 46 3.97 8.21 18.23
N GLY A 47 4.30 8.14 16.94
CA GLY A 47 4.86 6.96 16.30
C GLY A 47 4.01 6.49 15.11
N GLY A 48 4.58 5.59 14.32
CA GLY A 48 3.97 5.08 13.11
C GLY A 48 4.24 3.59 12.90
N ALA A 49 3.57 3.03 11.89
CA ALA A 49 3.77 1.66 11.47
C ALA A 49 4.07 1.62 9.97
N LEU A 50 5.05 0.79 9.60
CA LEU A 50 5.41 0.47 8.22
C LEU A 50 4.93 -0.95 7.92
N ALA A 51 4.17 -1.12 6.85
CA ALA A 51 3.81 -2.43 6.32
C ALA A 51 4.48 -2.64 4.97
N PHE A 52 5.18 -3.76 4.82
CA PHE A 52 5.85 -4.16 3.59
C PHE A 52 4.93 -5.12 2.83
N VAL A 53 4.62 -4.78 1.58
CA VAL A 53 3.64 -5.49 0.76
C VAL A 53 4.31 -5.98 -0.52
N ASP A 54 4.07 -7.24 -0.89
CA ASP A 54 4.40 -7.75 -2.23
C ASP A 54 3.30 -7.31 -3.22
N ALA A 55 3.68 -6.64 -4.30
CA ALA A 55 2.75 -6.09 -5.27
C ALA A 55 2.16 -7.13 -6.24
N ASN A 56 2.72 -8.35 -6.30
CA ASN A 56 2.18 -9.41 -7.15
C ASN A 56 0.84 -9.94 -6.64
N ASP A 57 0.68 -10.05 -5.33
CA ASP A 57 -0.51 -10.63 -4.68
C ASP A 57 -1.10 -9.76 -3.55
N PHE A 58 -0.47 -8.62 -3.25
CA PHE A 58 -0.82 -7.70 -2.17
C PHE A 58 -0.73 -8.33 -0.76
N THR A 59 0.11 -9.34 -0.58
CA THR A 59 0.38 -9.94 0.72
C THR A 59 1.24 -8.99 1.58
N ILE A 60 0.81 -8.74 2.81
CA ILE A 60 1.62 -8.01 3.80
C ILE A 60 2.66 -8.99 4.35
N MET A 61 3.92 -8.78 3.99
CA MET A 61 5.03 -9.65 4.37
C MET A 61 5.56 -9.36 5.77
N ASN A 62 5.53 -8.09 6.18
CA ASN A 62 6.02 -7.65 7.48
C ASN A 62 5.33 -6.35 7.93
N ILE A 63 5.25 -6.16 9.24
CA ILE A 63 4.84 -4.90 9.86
C ILE A 63 5.90 -4.53 10.89
N SER A 64 6.44 -3.32 10.79
CA SER A 64 7.42 -2.78 11.73
C SER A 64 6.89 -1.50 12.35
N ASP A 65 7.04 -1.36 13.66
CA ASP A 65 6.87 -0.08 14.34
C ASP A 65 8.03 0.86 13.96
N HIS A 66 7.72 2.15 13.86
CA HIS A 66 8.68 3.22 13.60
C HIS A 66 8.40 4.38 14.54
N TYR A 67 9.40 4.82 15.29
CA TYR A 67 9.33 5.95 16.23
C TYR A 67 10.12 7.14 15.69
#